data_AF-A0A832JZK0-F1
#
_entry.id   AF-A0A832JZK0-F1
#
_cell.length_a   1.000
_cell.length_b   1.000
_cell.length_c   1.000
_cell.angle_alpha   90.00
_cell.angle_beta   90.00
_cell.angle_gamma   90.00
#
_symmetry.space_group_name_H-M   'P 1'
#
loop_
_entity.id
_entity.type
_entity.pdbx_description
1 polymer ?
#
loop_
_entity_poly.entity_id
_entity_poly.type
_entity_poly.pdbx_seq_one_letter_code
_entity_poly.pdbx_strand_id
1 'polypeptide(L)'
;MAYRAFNWEESLAYSLKNSLNQLATKRVTIGVTGFARSGKTVFIGALAQALLTANAWHARRGQGPLAGFGPFERRRLRSARIRDDLHPTLPQFPFRLVRDALISRSAHWPEPTEGISRLVLELDALPESGWRRWLKQNHIGSSRLQIELVDYPGEWLVDLSMLEQSYEQWSRQMLAQSQTPLRNHLSQIYREQLSNLTQAGDEETVANLAEHWVDYLQRAAAANLPLNQPGRALRPGNLKHSPVLRFAPVPEGYGSDVLRS
;
A
#
# COMPACT_ATOMS: atom_id res chain seq x y z
N MET A 1 -24.56 3.11 -47.01
CA MET A 1 -23.90 2.95 -45.69
C MET A 1 -23.48 1.49 -45.56
N ALA A 2 -22.19 1.19 -45.74
CA ALA A 2 -21.69 -0.18 -45.63
C ALA A 2 -21.32 -0.48 -44.17
N TYR A 3 -21.98 -1.45 -43.56
CA TYR A 3 -21.62 -2.02 -42.26
C TYR A 3 -20.26 -2.72 -42.42
N ARG A 4 -19.21 -2.21 -41.77
CA ARG A 4 -17.92 -2.92 -41.67
C ARG A 4 -18.12 -4.18 -40.83
N ALA A 5 -17.86 -5.34 -41.42
CA ALA A 5 -17.84 -6.61 -40.70
C ALA A 5 -16.83 -6.52 -39.54
N PHE A 6 -17.29 -6.87 -38.33
CA PHE A 6 -16.43 -6.97 -37.15
C PHE A 6 -15.52 -8.19 -37.32
N ASN A 7 -14.21 -7.93 -37.50
CA ASN A 7 -13.24 -8.94 -37.88
C ASN A 7 -12.78 -9.74 -36.64
N TRP A 8 -13.55 -10.76 -36.29
CA TRP A 8 -13.35 -11.60 -35.10
C TRP A 8 -12.00 -12.32 -35.08
N GLU A 9 -11.43 -12.64 -36.25
CA GLU A 9 -10.10 -13.24 -36.39
C GLU A 9 -8.98 -12.28 -35.93
N GLU A 10 -9.10 -10.99 -36.24
CA GLU A 10 -8.15 -9.97 -35.77
C GLU A 10 -8.25 -9.75 -34.27
N SER A 11 -9.46 -9.81 -33.71
CA SER A 11 -9.70 -9.69 -32.26
C SER A 11 -9.11 -10.87 -31.48
N LEU A 12 -9.28 -12.09 -31.98
CA LEU A 12 -8.69 -13.30 -31.39
C LEU A 12 -7.17 -13.31 -31.50
N ALA A 13 -6.63 -12.98 -32.68
CA ALA A 13 -5.18 -12.88 -32.88
C ALA A 13 -4.56 -11.81 -31.97
N TYR A 14 -5.24 -10.67 -31.81
CA TYR A 14 -4.82 -9.61 -30.88
C TYR A 14 -4.86 -10.10 -29.43
N SER A 15 -5.93 -10.76 -29.00
CA SER A 15 -6.10 -11.29 -27.65
C SER A 15 -5.04 -12.36 -27.33
N LEU A 16 -4.84 -13.33 -28.20
CA LEU A 16 -3.82 -14.38 -28.07
C LEU A 16 -2.40 -13.80 -28.05
N LYS A 17 -2.11 -12.84 -28.93
CA LYS A 17 -0.83 -12.13 -28.92
C LYS A 17 -0.64 -11.32 -27.63
N ASN A 18 -1.70 -10.75 -27.08
CA ASN A 18 -1.64 -10.02 -25.81
C ASN A 18 -1.41 -10.98 -24.64
N SER A 19 -2.06 -12.15 -24.62
CA SER A 19 -1.86 -13.21 -23.62
C SER A 19 -0.44 -13.79 -23.67
N LEU A 20 0.07 -14.10 -24.86
CA LEU A 20 1.45 -14.56 -25.04
C LEU A 20 2.47 -13.51 -24.60
N ASN A 21 2.21 -12.23 -24.93
CA ASN A 21 3.05 -11.14 -24.46
C ASN A 21 2.96 -10.97 -22.94
N GLN A 22 1.80 -11.17 -22.31
CA GLN A 22 1.66 -11.15 -20.85
C GLN A 22 2.48 -12.27 -20.19
N LEU A 23 2.49 -13.47 -20.77
CA LEU A 23 3.31 -14.60 -20.28
C LEU A 23 4.82 -14.34 -20.40
N ALA A 24 5.24 -13.64 -21.46
CA ALA A 24 6.64 -13.24 -21.65
C ALA A 24 7.02 -11.94 -20.89
N THR A 25 6.07 -11.28 -20.23
CA THR A 25 6.31 -10.02 -19.51
C THR A 25 6.94 -10.31 -18.15
N LYS A 26 8.11 -9.73 -17.90
CA LYS A 26 8.74 -9.79 -16.58
C LYS A 26 7.95 -8.91 -15.62
N ARG A 27 7.61 -9.42 -14.44
CA ARG A 27 6.94 -8.64 -13.38
C ARG A 27 7.86 -8.49 -12.16
N VAL A 28 7.87 -7.29 -11.57
CA VAL A 28 8.53 -6.98 -10.31
C VAL A 28 7.53 -6.23 -9.44
N THR A 29 7.28 -6.75 -8.25
CA THR A 29 6.41 -6.11 -7.24
C THR A 29 7.27 -5.53 -6.14
N ILE A 30 7.04 -4.26 -5.81
CA ILE A 30 7.79 -3.48 -4.83
C ILE A 30 6.79 -2.97 -3.79
N GLY A 31 6.93 -3.46 -2.56
CA GLY A 31 6.23 -2.89 -1.42
C GLY A 31 6.86 -1.56 -1.01
N VAL A 32 6.04 -0.52 -0.88
CA VAL A 32 6.45 0.81 -0.43
C VAL A 32 5.74 1.10 0.89
N THR A 33 6.52 1.31 1.95
CA THR A 33 6.00 1.44 3.32
C THR A 33 6.81 2.42 4.15
N GLY A 34 6.36 2.67 5.38
CA GLY A 34 6.82 3.72 6.29
C GLY A 34 5.66 4.34 7.07
N PHE A 35 5.95 4.99 8.20
CA PHE A 35 4.92 5.62 9.05
C PHE A 35 4.15 6.74 8.33
N ALA A 36 2.99 7.12 8.85
CA ALA A 36 2.22 8.25 8.33
C ALA A 36 3.11 9.48 8.07
N ARG A 37 2.87 10.16 6.95
CA ARG A 37 3.62 11.36 6.50
C ARG A 37 5.11 11.15 6.19
N SER A 38 5.59 9.91 6.06
CA SER A 38 6.97 9.62 5.60
C SER A 38 7.23 9.89 4.12
N GLY A 39 6.24 10.35 3.35
CA GLY A 39 6.39 10.70 1.93
C GLY A 39 6.17 9.56 0.91
N LYS A 40 5.67 8.38 1.33
CA LYS A 40 5.40 7.22 0.44
C LYS A 40 4.59 7.58 -0.81
N THR A 41 3.46 8.26 -0.62
CA THR A 41 2.54 8.65 -1.69
C THR A 41 3.21 9.58 -2.70
N VAL A 42 3.95 10.57 -2.21
CA VAL A 42 4.72 11.50 -3.04
C VAL A 42 5.84 10.76 -3.79
N PHE A 43 6.54 9.86 -3.12
CA PHE A 43 7.60 9.04 -3.73
C PHE A 43 7.07 8.21 -4.89
N ILE A 44 5.97 7.46 -4.69
CA ILE A 44 5.35 6.65 -5.75
C ILE A 44 4.91 7.53 -6.91
N GLY A 45 4.21 8.64 -6.63
CA GLY A 45 3.76 9.59 -7.64
C GLY A 45 4.90 10.20 -8.44
N ALA A 46 5.96 10.66 -7.76
CA ALA A 46 7.14 11.25 -8.39
C ALA A 46 7.91 10.22 -9.24
N LEU A 47 8.10 9.00 -8.74
CA LEU A 47 8.74 7.91 -9.49
C LEU A 47 7.94 7.55 -10.74
N ALA A 48 6.62 7.41 -10.61
CA ALA A 48 5.75 7.15 -11.75
C ALA A 48 5.78 8.28 -12.77
N GLN A 49 5.69 9.53 -12.34
CA GLN A 49 5.79 10.71 -13.20
C GLN A 49 7.14 10.76 -13.92
N ALA A 50 8.24 10.47 -13.23
CA ALA A 50 9.59 10.42 -13.80
C ALA A 50 9.68 9.37 -14.92
N LEU A 51 9.16 8.16 -14.70
CA LEU A 51 9.16 7.09 -15.69
C LEU A 51 8.24 7.40 -16.88
N LEU A 52 7.04 7.92 -16.64
CA LEU A 52 6.07 8.34 -17.68
C LEU A 52 6.63 9.46 -18.57
N THR A 53 7.43 10.36 -17.99
CA THR A 53 8.03 11.48 -18.72
C THR A 53 9.46 11.23 -19.17
N ALA A 54 9.97 10.00 -19.05
CA ALA A 54 11.36 9.65 -19.37
C ALA A 54 11.79 10.17 -20.76
N ASN A 55 10.93 10.07 -21.77
CA ASN A 55 11.25 10.57 -23.12
C ASN A 55 11.51 12.07 -23.18
N ALA A 56 10.79 12.88 -22.40
CA ALA A 56 11.04 14.31 -22.32
C ALA A 56 12.38 14.61 -21.64
N TRP A 57 12.82 13.77 -20.71
CA TRP A 57 14.10 13.90 -20.02
C TRP A 57 15.30 13.46 -20.88
N HIS A 58 15.12 12.57 -21.87
CA HIS A 58 16.19 12.19 -22.82
C HIS A 58 16.75 13.39 -23.59
N ALA A 59 15.92 14.39 -23.88
CA ALA A 59 16.34 15.63 -24.54
C ALA A 59 17.24 16.51 -23.66
N ARG A 60 17.20 16.34 -22.34
CA ARG A 60 17.92 17.16 -21.35
C ARG A 60 19.26 16.57 -20.88
N ARG A 61 19.81 15.59 -21.62
CA ARG A 61 21.18 15.03 -21.48
C ARG A 61 21.66 14.80 -20.02
N GLY A 62 20.98 13.93 -19.28
CA GLY A 62 21.39 13.54 -17.92
C GLY A 62 20.92 14.47 -16.80
N GLN A 63 20.11 15.49 -17.11
CA GLN A 63 19.37 16.27 -16.12
C GLN A 63 17.98 15.67 -15.89
N GLY A 64 17.53 15.62 -14.63
CA GLY A 64 16.18 15.19 -14.27
C GLY A 64 16.14 14.06 -13.23
N PRO A 65 14.94 13.59 -12.87
CA PRO A 65 14.73 12.66 -11.76
C PRO A 65 15.25 11.23 -12.02
N LEU A 66 15.63 10.91 -13.26
CA LEU A 66 16.19 9.60 -13.65
C LEU A 66 17.71 9.64 -13.90
N ALA A 67 18.37 10.77 -13.60
CA ALA A 67 19.81 10.90 -13.74
C ALA A 67 20.54 9.80 -12.94
N GLY A 68 21.49 9.12 -13.58
CA GLY A 68 22.23 8.00 -12.96
C GLY A 68 21.50 6.65 -12.98
N PHE A 69 20.24 6.58 -13.44
CA PHE A 69 19.57 5.31 -13.66
C PHE A 69 20.08 4.67 -14.96
N GLY A 70 20.96 3.66 -14.84
CA GLY A 70 21.68 3.05 -15.97
C GLY A 70 20.82 2.67 -17.20
N PRO A 71 19.62 2.05 -17.05
CA PRO A 71 18.72 1.78 -18.17
C PRO A 71 18.24 3.04 -18.90
N PHE A 72 18.02 4.13 -18.17
CA PHE A 72 17.66 5.44 -18.75
C PHE A 72 18.85 6.06 -19.46
N GLU A 73 20.02 6.16 -18.81
CA GLU A 73 21.25 6.73 -19.41
C GLU A 73 21.67 6.02 -20.70
N ARG A 74 21.48 4.69 -20.76
CA ARG A 74 21.78 3.87 -21.95
C ARG A 74 20.67 3.92 -23.01
N ARG A 75 19.68 4.81 -22.87
CA ARG A 75 18.50 4.96 -23.75
C ARG A 75 17.73 3.66 -23.97
N ARG A 76 17.68 2.80 -22.95
CA ARG A 76 16.98 1.51 -23.02
C ARG A 76 15.52 1.62 -22.67
N LEU A 77 15.13 2.61 -21.86
CA LEU A 77 13.74 2.91 -21.55
C LEU A 77 13.11 3.71 -22.71
N ARG A 78 12.14 3.12 -23.42
CA ARG A 78 11.44 3.73 -24.57
C ARG A 78 10.14 4.41 -24.20
N SER A 79 9.34 3.78 -23.34
CA SER A 79 8.05 4.30 -22.91
C SER A 79 7.66 3.66 -21.59
N ALA A 80 6.83 4.37 -20.84
CA ALA A 80 6.14 3.86 -19.67
C ALA A 80 4.66 4.19 -19.81
N ARG A 81 3.79 3.31 -19.33
CA ARG A 81 2.34 3.55 -19.26
C ARG A 81 1.77 2.93 -18.00
N ILE A 82 0.76 3.59 -17.42
CA ILE A 82 -0.01 3.03 -16.31
C ILE A 82 -0.97 1.96 -16.85
N ARG A 83 -1.14 0.87 -16.11
CA ARG A 83 -2.02 -0.27 -16.45
C ARG A 83 -3.08 -0.47 -15.37
N ASP A 84 -4.13 0.34 -15.43
CA ASP A 84 -5.28 0.26 -14.52
C ASP A 84 -6.19 -0.96 -14.82
N ASP A 85 -5.99 -1.63 -15.95
CA ASP A 85 -6.73 -2.83 -16.35
C ASP A 85 -6.20 -4.12 -15.69
N LEU A 86 -5.00 -4.07 -15.11
CA LEU A 86 -4.39 -5.19 -14.42
C LEU A 86 -4.78 -5.12 -12.93
N HIS A 87 -5.62 -6.06 -12.48
CA HIS A 87 -6.22 -6.13 -11.13
C HIS A 87 -7.36 -5.12 -10.87
N PRO A 88 -8.46 -5.17 -11.65
CA PRO A 88 -9.59 -4.23 -11.50
C PRO A 88 -10.33 -4.37 -10.16
N THR A 89 -10.14 -5.48 -9.43
CA THR A 89 -10.79 -5.74 -8.15
C THR A 89 -10.01 -5.18 -6.95
N LEU A 90 -8.78 -4.68 -7.15
CA LEU A 90 -7.93 -4.18 -6.09
C LEU A 90 -7.92 -2.64 -6.07
N PRO A 91 -7.74 -2.01 -4.88
CA PRO A 91 -7.62 -0.56 -4.81
C PRO A 91 -6.44 -0.03 -5.63
N GLN A 92 -6.71 0.93 -6.51
CA GLN A 92 -5.71 1.54 -7.37
C GLN A 92 -5.10 2.78 -6.70
N PHE A 93 -3.80 2.97 -6.92
CA PHE A 93 -3.10 4.17 -6.48
C PHE A 93 -3.62 5.38 -7.30
N PRO A 94 -4.08 6.45 -6.65
CA PRO A 94 -4.73 7.57 -7.33
C PRO A 94 -3.71 8.54 -7.96
N PHE A 95 -2.91 8.05 -8.91
CA PHE A 95 -1.79 8.78 -9.50
C PHE A 95 -2.17 10.18 -10.00
N ARG A 96 -3.31 10.30 -10.69
CA ARG A 96 -3.79 11.60 -11.22
C ARG A 96 -4.06 12.60 -10.09
N LEU A 97 -4.76 12.18 -9.03
CA LEU A 97 -5.05 13.04 -7.88
C LEU A 97 -3.75 13.46 -7.17
N VAL A 98 -2.82 12.53 -6.96
CA VAL A 98 -1.52 12.81 -6.32
C VAL A 98 -0.69 13.79 -7.17
N ARG A 99 -0.64 13.57 -8.48
CA ARG A 99 0.06 14.46 -9.41
C ARG A 99 -0.56 15.86 -9.37
N ASP A 100 -1.88 15.95 -9.51
CA ASP A 100 -2.60 17.22 -9.62
C ASP A 100 -2.51 18.03 -8.31
N ALA A 101 -2.55 17.38 -7.15
CA ALA A 101 -2.28 18.00 -5.85
C ALA A 101 -0.93 18.72 -5.81
N LEU A 102 0.10 18.17 -6.46
CA LEU A 102 1.47 18.70 -6.43
C LEU A 102 1.75 19.77 -7.50
N ILE A 103 1.04 19.74 -8.64
CA ILE A 103 1.31 20.65 -9.78
C ILE A 103 0.25 21.74 -9.99
N SER A 104 -0.84 21.71 -9.22
CA SER A 104 -1.90 22.72 -9.33
C SER A 104 -1.45 24.09 -8.83
N ARG A 105 -2.22 25.14 -9.15
CA ARG A 105 -1.96 26.52 -8.66
C ARG A 105 -2.06 26.62 -7.14
N SER A 106 -2.87 25.77 -6.52
CA SER A 106 -3.03 25.63 -5.07
C SER A 106 -2.34 24.34 -4.60
N ALA A 107 -1.06 24.18 -4.94
CA ALA A 107 -0.32 22.96 -4.64
C ALA A 107 -0.34 22.63 -3.14
N HIS A 108 -0.62 21.37 -2.82
CA HIS A 108 -0.66 20.87 -1.45
C HIS A 108 -0.13 19.44 -1.39
N TRP A 109 0.27 19.01 -0.20
CA TRP A 109 0.65 17.61 0.02
C TRP A 109 -0.60 16.72 -0.12
N PRO A 110 -0.48 15.56 -0.80
CA PRO A 110 -1.60 14.62 -0.90
C PRO A 110 -1.94 14.03 0.47
N GLU A 111 -3.19 13.61 0.62
CA GLU A 111 -3.66 12.98 1.86
C GLU A 111 -2.89 11.69 2.17
N PRO A 112 -2.66 11.37 3.46
CA PRO A 112 -2.01 10.13 3.86
C PRO A 112 -2.77 8.89 3.38
N THR A 113 -2.03 7.84 3.03
CA THR A 113 -2.60 6.55 2.62
C THR A 113 -3.33 5.89 3.79
N GLU A 114 -4.65 5.66 3.67
CA GLU A 114 -5.48 5.03 4.71
C GLU A 114 -5.53 3.49 4.61
N GLY A 115 -5.11 2.94 3.48
CA GLY A 115 -5.17 1.50 3.19
C GLY A 115 -4.15 1.06 2.15
N ILE A 116 -4.29 -0.17 1.65
CA ILE A 116 -3.43 -0.67 0.59
C ILE A 116 -3.88 -0.09 -0.75
N SER A 117 -2.93 0.35 -1.58
CA SER A 117 -3.21 0.76 -2.96
C SER A 117 -2.06 0.37 -3.88
N ARG A 118 -2.35 0.32 -5.19
CA ARG A 118 -1.41 -0.25 -6.16
C ARG A 118 -1.30 0.57 -7.43
N LEU A 119 -0.08 0.79 -7.89
CA LEU A 119 0.21 1.36 -9.20
C LEU A 119 0.97 0.35 -10.05
N VAL A 120 0.42 0.02 -11.22
CA VAL A 120 1.11 -0.85 -12.18
C VAL A 120 1.63 -0.01 -13.35
N LEU A 121 2.94 -0.03 -13.56
CA LEU A 121 3.63 0.61 -14.68
C LEU A 121 4.14 -0.49 -15.61
N GLU A 122 3.79 -0.39 -16.90
CA GLU A 122 4.41 -1.19 -17.94
C GLU A 122 5.47 -0.36 -18.66
N LEU A 123 6.71 -0.85 -18.64
CA LEU A 123 7.86 -0.25 -19.28
C LEU A 123 8.21 -1.03 -20.55
N ASP A 124 8.30 -0.32 -21.67
CA ASP A 124 8.88 -0.86 -22.90
C ASP A 124 10.39 -0.60 -22.87
N ALA A 125 11.17 -1.67 -22.70
CA ALA A 125 12.62 -1.60 -22.62
C ALA A 125 13.31 -2.33 -23.78
N LEU A 126 14.47 -1.81 -24.19
CA LEU A 126 15.38 -2.48 -25.10
C LEU A 126 16.12 -3.64 -24.40
N PRO A 127 16.15 -4.84 -25.00
CA PRO A 127 16.84 -5.98 -24.43
C PRO A 127 18.37 -5.78 -24.39
N GLU A 128 19.02 -6.42 -23.42
CA GLU A 128 20.49 -6.42 -23.30
C GLU A 128 21.14 -7.07 -24.52
N SER A 129 22.34 -6.59 -24.87
CA SER A 129 23.12 -7.03 -26.03
C SER A 129 23.26 -8.55 -26.11
N GLY A 130 23.38 -9.26 -24.98
CA GLY A 130 23.47 -10.73 -24.93
C GLY A 130 22.17 -11.46 -25.33
N TRP A 131 21.00 -10.87 -25.06
CA TRP A 131 19.68 -11.48 -25.32
C TRP A 131 19.09 -11.06 -26.68
N ARG A 132 19.72 -10.10 -27.37
CA ARG A 132 19.30 -9.62 -28.69
C ARG A 132 19.24 -10.72 -29.75
N ARG A 133 20.09 -11.74 -29.65
CA ARG A 133 20.16 -12.81 -30.65
C ARG A 133 18.97 -13.76 -30.51
N TRP A 134 18.68 -14.22 -29.29
CA TRP A 134 17.53 -15.09 -29.00
C TRP A 134 16.17 -14.38 -29.26
N LEU A 135 16.02 -13.11 -28.86
CA LEU A 135 14.77 -12.37 -29.05
C LEU A 135 14.51 -11.96 -30.50
N LYS A 136 15.56 -11.66 -31.29
CA LYS A 136 15.42 -11.43 -32.75
C LYS A 136 14.98 -12.70 -33.48
N GLN A 137 15.47 -13.86 -33.06
CA GLN A 137 15.19 -15.14 -33.70
C GLN A 137 13.74 -15.61 -33.46
N ASN A 138 13.14 -15.17 -32.35
CA ASN A 138 11.74 -15.47 -31.99
C ASN A 138 10.76 -14.31 -32.26
N HIS A 139 11.16 -13.26 -32.99
CA HIS A 139 10.33 -12.08 -33.28
C HIS A 139 9.76 -11.33 -32.04
N ILE A 140 10.43 -11.40 -30.89
CA ILE A 140 10.00 -10.75 -29.64
C ILE A 140 10.63 -9.35 -29.57
N GLY A 141 9.96 -8.37 -30.17
CA GLY A 141 10.51 -7.03 -30.47
C GLY A 141 10.72 -6.05 -29.31
N SER A 142 10.39 -6.40 -28.07
CA SER A 142 10.58 -5.54 -26.89
C SER A 142 10.44 -6.37 -25.61
N SER A 143 11.36 -6.23 -24.66
CA SER A 143 11.14 -6.80 -23.32
C SER A 143 10.22 -5.85 -22.56
N ARG A 144 8.98 -6.28 -22.33
CA ARG A 144 8.05 -5.57 -21.42
C ARG A 144 8.41 -5.91 -19.98
N LEU A 145 8.53 -4.88 -19.16
CA LEU A 145 8.69 -5.01 -17.72
C LEU A 145 7.49 -4.36 -17.04
N GLN A 146 6.77 -5.13 -16.23
CA GLN A 146 5.74 -4.61 -15.34
C GLN A 146 6.35 -4.36 -13.95
N ILE A 147 6.27 -3.12 -13.49
CA ILE A 147 6.61 -2.72 -12.13
C ILE A 147 5.30 -2.44 -11.41
N GLU A 148 5.07 -3.16 -10.32
CA GLU A 148 3.92 -3.00 -9.45
C GLU A 148 4.39 -2.36 -8.14
N LEU A 149 3.99 -1.12 -7.89
CA LEU A 149 4.25 -0.40 -6.65
C LEU A 149 3.04 -0.57 -5.73
N VAL A 150 3.25 -1.18 -4.57
CA VAL A 150 2.19 -1.44 -3.58
C VAL A 150 2.42 -0.52 -2.39
N ASP A 151 1.57 0.50 -2.23
CA ASP A 151 1.57 1.42 -1.09
C ASP A 151 0.74 0.81 0.05
N TYR A 152 1.29 0.72 1.25
CA TYR A 152 0.55 0.31 2.43
C TYR A 152 1.05 1.00 3.70
N PRO A 153 0.18 1.22 4.71
CA PRO A 153 0.55 1.86 5.96
C PRO A 153 1.65 1.10 6.70
N GLY A 154 2.73 1.78 7.09
CA GLY A 154 3.81 1.18 7.86
C GLY A 154 3.40 0.79 9.28
N GLU A 155 2.36 1.44 9.81
CA GLU A 155 1.70 1.10 11.07
C GLU A 155 1.27 -0.38 11.08
N TRP A 156 0.94 -0.98 9.94
CA TRP A 156 0.56 -2.40 9.89
C TRP A 156 1.71 -3.36 10.16
N LEU A 157 2.97 -2.91 10.00
CA LEU A 157 4.14 -3.76 10.29
C LEU A 157 4.34 -3.97 11.78
N VAL A 158 3.81 -3.08 12.63
CA VAL A 158 3.91 -3.26 14.07
C VAL A 158 3.13 -4.50 14.53
N ASP A 159 2.11 -4.92 13.77
CA ASP A 159 1.27 -6.08 14.12
C ASP A 159 1.97 -7.42 13.88
N LEU A 160 3.11 -7.45 13.17
CA LEU A 160 3.83 -8.70 12.90
C LEU A 160 4.26 -9.41 14.18
N SER A 161 4.57 -8.68 15.26
CA SER A 161 4.94 -9.30 16.54
C SER A 161 3.78 -10.02 17.21
N MET A 162 2.52 -9.74 16.82
CA MET A 162 1.35 -10.39 17.39
C MET A 162 1.21 -11.84 16.89
N LEU A 163 1.81 -12.19 15.76
CA LEU A 163 1.75 -13.55 15.20
C LEU A 163 2.41 -14.61 16.10
N GLU A 164 3.34 -14.18 16.96
CA GLU A 164 4.11 -15.04 17.85
C GLU A 164 3.62 -14.96 19.30
N GLN A 165 2.48 -14.30 19.56
CA GLN A 165 1.95 -14.04 20.90
C GLN A 165 0.53 -14.59 21.06
N SER A 166 0.21 -15.09 22.25
CA SER A 166 -1.19 -15.27 22.64
C SER A 166 -1.85 -13.92 22.93
N TYR A 167 -3.18 -13.87 22.87
CA TYR A 167 -3.95 -12.69 23.22
C TYR A 167 -3.66 -12.20 24.65
N GLU A 168 -3.47 -13.11 25.61
CA GLU A 168 -3.15 -12.79 27.00
C GLU A 168 -1.76 -12.15 27.12
N GLN A 169 -0.77 -12.67 26.40
CA GLN A 169 0.59 -12.11 26.37
C GLN A 169 0.59 -10.69 25.79
N TRP A 170 -0.06 -10.53 24.64
CA TRP A 170 -0.24 -9.23 24.00
C TRP A 170 -0.97 -8.24 24.91
N SER A 171 -2.07 -8.67 25.53
CA SER A 171 -2.89 -7.83 26.42
C SER A 171 -2.09 -7.34 27.62
N ARG A 172 -1.35 -8.23 28.28
CA ARG A 172 -0.49 -7.88 29.41
C ARG A 172 0.58 -6.85 29.01
N GLN A 173 1.20 -7.03 27.84
CA GLN A 173 2.19 -6.09 27.32
C GLN A 173 1.59 -4.71 27.04
N MET A 174 0.46 -4.65 26.33
CA MET A 174 -0.21 -3.40 25.97
C MET A 174 -0.74 -2.64 27.20
N LEU A 175 -1.28 -3.36 28.18
CA LEU A 175 -1.71 -2.76 29.45
C LEU A 175 -0.55 -2.16 30.22
N ALA A 176 0.58 -2.88 30.36
CA ALA A 176 1.78 -2.34 30.99
C ALA A 176 2.31 -1.10 30.25
N GLN A 177 2.32 -1.13 28.91
CA GLN A 177 2.74 0.00 28.09
C GLN A 177 1.84 1.23 28.28
N SER A 178 0.53 1.02 28.41
CA SER A 178 -0.46 2.10 28.61
C SER A 178 -0.24 2.90 29.90
N GLN A 179 0.45 2.32 30.89
CA GLN A 179 0.73 2.93 32.20
C GLN A 179 2.07 3.66 32.26
N THR A 180 2.91 3.56 31.22
CA THR A 180 4.20 4.26 31.17
C THR A 180 4.02 5.79 31.27
N PRO A 181 4.99 6.55 31.81
CA PRO A 181 4.83 8.00 32.03
C PRO A 181 4.38 8.78 30.78
N LEU A 182 4.87 8.39 29.60
CA LEU A 182 4.50 9.03 28.32
C LEU A 182 3.07 8.70 27.87
N ARG A 183 2.50 7.59 28.32
CA ARG A 183 1.20 7.06 27.87
C ARG A 183 0.09 7.17 28.90
N ASN A 184 0.42 7.31 30.19
CA ASN A 184 -0.51 7.26 31.31
C ASN A 184 -1.68 8.25 31.17
N HIS A 185 -1.38 9.48 30.76
CA HIS A 185 -2.40 10.52 30.53
C HIS A 185 -3.22 10.27 29.26
N LEU A 186 -2.62 9.69 28.21
CA LEU A 186 -3.32 9.39 26.96
C LEU A 186 -4.29 8.22 27.11
N SER A 187 -3.93 7.24 27.94
CA SER A 187 -4.71 6.02 28.19
C SER A 187 -5.74 6.16 29.30
N GLN A 188 -5.86 7.33 29.94
CA GLN A 188 -6.67 7.52 31.14
C GLN A 188 -8.11 7.05 30.96
N ILE A 189 -8.80 7.54 29.93
CA ILE A 189 -10.21 7.20 29.67
C ILE A 189 -10.36 5.69 29.44
N TYR A 190 -9.47 5.09 28.64
CA TYR A 190 -9.47 3.64 28.42
C TYR A 190 -9.33 2.85 29.73
N ARG A 191 -8.39 3.26 30.60
CA ARG A 191 -8.15 2.59 31.89
C ARG A 191 -9.31 2.76 32.86
N GLU A 192 -9.99 3.90 32.85
CA GLU A 192 -11.21 4.13 33.63
C GLU A 192 -12.33 3.18 33.17
N GLN A 193 -12.58 3.08 31.86
CA GLN A 193 -13.55 2.12 31.31
C GLN A 193 -13.17 0.68 31.65
N LEU A 194 -11.89 0.33 31.54
CA LEU A 194 -11.39 -0.99 31.90
C LEU A 194 -11.59 -1.32 33.39
N SER A 195 -11.48 -0.32 34.28
CA SER A 195 -11.68 -0.53 35.72
C SER A 195 -13.14 -0.79 36.11
N ASN A 196 -14.08 -0.42 35.23
CA ASN A 196 -15.51 -0.69 35.41
C ASN A 196 -15.91 -2.11 34.99
N LEU A 197 -15.03 -2.85 34.31
CA LEU A 197 -15.27 -4.27 34.01
C LEU A 197 -15.14 -5.10 35.29
N THR A 198 -16.27 -5.64 35.76
CA THR A 198 -16.35 -6.51 36.95
C THR A 198 -16.49 -8.00 36.64
N GLN A 199 -16.77 -8.33 35.38
CA GLN A 199 -16.93 -9.68 34.85
C GLN A 199 -16.52 -9.70 33.36
N ALA A 200 -16.54 -10.87 32.71
CA ALA A 200 -16.34 -10.94 31.26
C ALA A 200 -17.38 -10.07 30.52
N GLY A 201 -16.91 -9.22 29.62
CA GLY A 201 -17.77 -8.29 28.88
C GLY A 201 -18.63 -8.99 27.83
N ASP A 202 -19.85 -8.51 27.64
CA ASP A 202 -20.68 -8.84 26.48
C ASP A 202 -20.17 -8.13 25.20
N GLU A 203 -20.79 -8.42 24.06
CA GLU A 203 -20.35 -7.86 22.77
C GLU A 203 -20.35 -6.32 22.75
N GLU A 204 -21.35 -5.69 23.38
CA GLU A 204 -21.47 -4.24 23.46
C GLU A 204 -20.37 -3.62 24.34
N THR A 205 -20.11 -4.22 25.50
CA THR A 205 -19.02 -3.82 26.38
C THR A 205 -17.67 -3.92 25.67
N VAL A 206 -17.44 -5.00 24.92
CA VAL A 206 -16.21 -5.21 24.15
C VAL A 206 -16.06 -4.19 23.04
N ALA A 207 -17.12 -3.92 22.29
CA ALA A 207 -17.10 -2.92 21.22
C ALA A 207 -16.78 -1.52 21.77
N ASN A 208 -17.43 -1.12 22.86
CA ASN A 208 -17.18 0.15 23.52
C ASN A 208 -15.73 0.25 24.03
N LEU A 209 -15.20 -0.82 24.64
CA LEU A 209 -13.81 -0.84 25.10
C LEU A 209 -12.81 -0.74 23.94
N ALA A 210 -13.10 -1.40 22.81
CA ALA A 210 -12.30 -1.30 21.59
C ALA A 210 -12.27 0.13 21.04
N GLU A 211 -13.40 0.85 21.04
CA GLU A 211 -13.44 2.26 20.62
C GLU A 211 -12.52 3.14 21.48
N HIS A 212 -12.58 2.98 22.81
CA HIS A 212 -11.70 3.69 23.74
C HIS A 212 -10.23 3.32 23.57
N TRP A 213 -9.93 2.05 23.24
CA TRP A 213 -8.57 1.62 22.93
C TRP A 213 -8.06 2.30 21.66
N VAL A 214 -8.86 2.36 20.60
CA VAL A 214 -8.49 3.02 19.33
C VAL A 214 -8.27 4.52 19.53
N ASP A 215 -9.15 5.20 20.27
CA ASP A 215 -8.96 6.62 20.62
C ASP A 215 -7.64 6.86 21.36
N TYR A 216 -7.32 6.01 22.35
CA TYR A 216 -6.01 6.04 23.01
C TYR A 216 -4.85 5.87 22.01
N LEU A 217 -4.91 4.89 21.11
CA LEU A 217 -3.87 4.66 20.12
C LEU A 217 -3.72 5.86 19.17
N GLN A 218 -4.81 6.51 18.78
CA GLN A 218 -4.78 7.70 17.91
C GLN A 218 -4.03 8.84 18.59
N ARG A 219 -4.30 9.07 19.88
CA ARG A 219 -3.59 10.08 20.69
C ARG A 219 -2.11 9.72 20.85
N ALA A 220 -1.78 8.45 21.10
CA ALA A 220 -0.41 7.98 21.19
C ALA A 220 0.37 8.14 19.87
N ALA A 221 -0.28 7.85 18.73
CA ALA A 221 0.28 8.07 17.40
C ALA A 221 0.50 9.56 17.11
N ALA A 222 -0.44 10.44 17.48
CA ALA A 222 -0.29 11.89 17.36
C ALA A 222 0.87 12.44 18.20
N ALA A 223 1.17 11.80 19.34
CA ALA A 223 2.32 12.09 20.19
C ALA A 223 3.63 11.41 19.70
N ASN A 224 3.65 10.80 18.51
CA ASN A 224 4.78 10.07 17.93
C ASN A 224 5.31 8.92 18.80
N LEU A 225 4.45 8.31 19.63
CA LEU A 225 4.83 7.16 20.44
C LEU A 225 4.83 5.88 19.58
N PRO A 226 5.87 5.04 19.65
CA PRO A 226 5.98 3.82 18.85
C PRO A 226 5.18 2.66 19.44
N LEU A 227 5.03 1.55 18.70
CA LEU A 227 4.36 0.32 19.14
C LEU A 227 2.88 0.55 19.51
N ASN A 228 2.11 1.18 18.62
CA ASN A 228 0.67 1.31 18.78
C ASN A 228 -0.01 0.11 18.10
N GLN A 229 -0.50 -0.85 18.89
CA GLN A 229 -1.10 -2.08 18.39
C GLN A 229 -2.57 -2.21 18.83
N PRO A 230 -3.45 -2.74 17.96
CA PRO A 230 -3.16 -3.16 16.59
C PRO A 230 -3.07 -1.95 15.64
N GLY A 231 -2.02 -1.90 14.83
CA GLY A 231 -1.81 -0.90 13.78
C GLY A 231 -2.93 -0.90 12.74
N ARG A 232 -3.58 -2.05 12.52
CA ARG A 232 -4.79 -2.12 11.69
C ARG A 232 -5.95 -1.30 12.25
N ALA A 233 -6.10 -1.15 13.57
CA ALA A 233 -7.18 -0.33 14.12
C ALA A 233 -6.91 1.18 13.95
N LEU A 234 -5.63 1.60 13.91
CA LEU A 234 -5.24 2.98 13.56
C LEU A 234 -5.45 3.30 12.08
N ARG A 235 -5.27 2.31 11.22
CA ARG A 235 -5.39 2.43 9.76
C ARG A 235 -6.27 1.28 9.23
N PRO A 236 -7.60 1.37 9.43
CA PRO A 236 -8.49 0.24 9.19
C PRO A 236 -8.71 -0.06 7.72
N GLY A 237 -8.54 0.92 6.82
CA GLY A 237 -8.81 0.75 5.40
C GLY A 237 -10.19 0.14 5.15
N ASN A 238 -10.24 -0.99 4.45
CA ASN A 238 -11.47 -1.74 4.16
C ASN A 238 -12.11 -2.43 5.38
N LEU A 239 -11.43 -2.51 6.52
CA LEU A 239 -11.90 -3.16 7.74
C LEU A 239 -12.57 -2.19 8.73
N LYS A 240 -12.81 -0.93 8.37
CA LYS A 240 -13.34 0.12 9.28
C LYS A 240 -14.60 -0.27 10.06
N HIS A 241 -15.46 -1.12 9.49
CA HIS A 241 -16.68 -1.60 10.13
C HIS A 241 -16.67 -3.11 10.40
N SER A 242 -15.50 -3.74 10.27
CA SER A 242 -15.36 -5.18 10.47
C SER A 242 -15.30 -5.50 11.97
N PRO A 243 -16.05 -6.53 12.44
CA PRO A 243 -15.95 -7.01 13.81
C PRO A 243 -14.55 -7.46 14.21
N VAL A 244 -13.69 -7.85 13.27
CA VAL A 244 -12.30 -8.29 13.53
C VAL A 244 -11.42 -7.20 14.17
N LEU A 245 -11.83 -5.93 14.09
CA LEU A 245 -11.13 -4.81 14.74
C LEU A 245 -11.74 -4.43 16.10
N ARG A 246 -12.80 -5.12 16.54
CA ARG A 246 -13.50 -4.83 17.80
C ARG A 246 -12.91 -5.63 18.96
N PHE A 247 -11.64 -5.37 19.24
CA PHE A 247 -10.97 -5.94 20.41
C PHE A 247 -10.03 -4.93 21.07
N ALA A 248 -9.78 -5.14 22.36
CA ALA A 248 -8.92 -4.32 23.20
C ALA A 248 -8.15 -5.22 24.17
N PRO A 249 -7.02 -4.77 24.74
CA PRO A 249 -6.26 -5.56 25.70
C PRO A 249 -6.91 -5.56 27.09
N VAL A 250 -7.34 -6.71 27.60
CA VAL A 250 -7.96 -6.83 28.94
C VAL A 250 -7.11 -7.67 29.90
N PRO A 251 -7.27 -7.53 31.23
CA PRO A 251 -6.65 -8.42 32.20
C PRO A 251 -7.09 -9.88 32.01
N GLU A 252 -6.25 -10.81 32.43
CA GLU A 252 -6.58 -12.23 32.39
C GLU A 252 -7.89 -12.53 33.14
N GLY A 253 -8.73 -13.38 32.55
CA GLY A 253 -10.05 -13.74 33.09
C GLY A 253 -11.21 -12.81 32.69
N TYR A 254 -10.92 -11.65 32.05
CA TYR A 254 -11.96 -10.72 31.58
C TYR A 254 -12.22 -10.80 30.06
N GLY A 255 -11.43 -11.58 29.33
CA GLY A 255 -11.64 -11.83 27.91
C GLY A 255 -12.86 -12.73 27.68
N SER A 256 -13.78 -12.32 26.81
CA SER A 256 -14.81 -13.20 26.29
C SER A 256 -14.22 -14.15 25.24
N ASP A 257 -14.86 -15.30 24.99
CA ASP A 257 -14.47 -16.17 23.86
C ASP A 257 -14.60 -15.42 22.51
N VAL A 258 -15.43 -14.37 22.46
CA VAL A 258 -15.59 -13.44 21.33
C VAL A 258 -14.34 -12.58 21.08
N LEU A 259 -13.54 -12.31 22.11
CA LEU A 259 -12.23 -11.63 21.98
C LEU A 259 -11.10 -12.58 21.56
N ARG A 260 -11.34 -13.90 21.64
CA ARG A 260 -10.35 -14.97 21.37
C ARG A 260 -10.54 -15.65 20.02
N SER A 261 -11.67 -15.45 19.34
CA SER A 261 -12.01 -16.01 18.02
C SER A 261 -11.57 -15.11 16.87
#